data_AF-A0A7V0ZKL8-F1
#
_entry.id   AF-A0A7V0ZKL8-F1
#
_cell.length_a   1.000
_cell.length_b   1.000
_cell.length_c   1.000
_cell.angle_alpha   90.00
_cell.angle_beta   90.00
_cell.angle_gamma   90.00
#
_symmetry.space_group_name_H-M   'P 1'
#
loop_
_entity.id
_entity.type
_entity.pdbx_description
1 polymer ?
#
loop_
_entity_poly.entity_id
_entity_poly.type
_entity_poly.pdbx_seq_one_letter_code
_entity_poly.pdbx_strand_id
1 'polypeptide(L)'
;MMKVLRICLAGFLLTATATAMSQTDAGFTPGGTQQCISCHDFGPESPVHAVMAGSHGTNGDAKAMEGRRGCEDCHGPSANHAVAPTQVSPGISFGPRWSASTAAQDGTCLTCHEENVVVHWKNSLHMLNNVTCVSCHDIHTGGDSVLLESKQAEVCTVCHKAQKTGMHNLEKNLAGDPPCSSCHNSHDHESAKTEMLLNRSEGCRTCHDLVKMAKSDTVSDGVKSHHRIMVSTERTCTECHGGIAHAATNSVTSFAPQPGNSKVVTLFYPGNTDAEWLVENHPGSQPLRQGSSCQQCHRGEEAAMGLSLAGNFQPASRKVHVTFSRDADSLRLKLRWQGQSDDKALSLMWGKDGNEAFRRGGCFAACHNDAPGDSSLLSSKYLWASREQQQQIGRPAIVKDQAELAKMMQQGEFVVMWHVDLTSKKVTTATLLNKLNLRAEPAFQASTSYENGWWQVDISRSLTLQASHLLPFDPADQYTFGIAINGADNAGGGHWVSLPLTLRSSGKDSDFKVE
;
A
#
# COMPACT_ATOMS: atom_id res chain seq x y z
N MET A 1 -4.26 -44.48 76.13
CA MET A 1 -3.49 -44.85 74.93
C MET A 1 -3.87 -43.91 73.78
N MET A 2 -2.87 -43.26 73.20
CA MET A 2 -2.85 -42.55 71.90
C MET A 2 -3.92 -41.50 71.53
N LYS A 3 -3.51 -40.24 71.76
CA LYS A 3 -3.69 -38.98 70.98
C LYS A 3 -4.60 -39.03 69.74
N VAL A 4 -5.54 -38.09 69.64
CA VAL A 4 -5.63 -37.09 68.55
C VAL A 4 -6.35 -35.83 69.07
N LEU A 5 -5.68 -34.68 68.98
CA LEU A 5 -6.18 -33.35 69.28
C LEU A 5 -7.09 -32.89 68.12
N ARG A 6 -8.40 -32.71 68.36
CA ARG A 6 -9.34 -32.14 67.37
C ARG A 6 -9.34 -30.62 67.49
N ILE A 7 -8.74 -29.96 66.51
CA ILE A 7 -8.81 -28.52 66.29
C ILE A 7 -10.17 -28.21 65.63
N CYS A 8 -10.96 -27.35 66.26
CA CYS A 8 -12.17 -26.77 65.67
C CYS A 8 -11.77 -25.70 64.65
N LEU A 9 -11.92 -26.00 63.36
CA LEU A 9 -11.85 -24.99 62.29
C LEU A 9 -13.26 -24.45 62.04
N ALA A 10 -13.52 -23.20 62.42
CA ALA A 10 -14.72 -22.47 62.04
C ALA A 10 -14.64 -22.15 60.54
N GLY A 11 -15.65 -22.60 59.78
CA GLY A 11 -15.76 -22.35 58.35
C GLY A 11 -16.07 -20.87 58.07
N PHE A 12 -15.12 -20.18 57.44
CA PHE A 12 -15.35 -18.89 56.81
C PHE A 12 -15.86 -19.16 55.39
N LEU A 13 -17.16 -18.95 55.14
CA LEU A 13 -17.68 -18.87 53.78
C LEU A 13 -17.12 -17.60 53.12
N LEU A 14 -16.12 -17.75 52.25
CA LEU A 14 -15.72 -16.72 51.32
C LEU A 14 -16.75 -16.67 50.19
N THR A 15 -17.70 -15.74 50.28
CA THR A 15 -18.48 -15.30 49.12
C THR A 15 -17.54 -14.51 48.21
N ALA A 16 -17.03 -15.14 47.16
CA ALA A 16 -16.33 -14.46 46.08
C ALA A 16 -17.35 -13.63 45.29
N THR A 17 -17.55 -12.38 45.69
CA THR A 17 -18.15 -11.38 44.82
C THR A 17 -17.18 -11.14 43.68
N ALA A 18 -17.50 -11.66 42.48
CA ALA A 18 -16.86 -11.25 41.26
C ALA A 18 -17.16 -9.76 41.04
N THR A 19 -16.29 -8.89 41.52
CA THR A 19 -16.24 -7.51 41.07
C THR A 19 -15.81 -7.53 39.61
N ALA A 20 -16.78 -7.37 38.71
CA ALA A 20 -16.51 -6.95 37.34
C ALA A 20 -15.68 -5.67 37.43
N MET A 21 -14.42 -5.73 37.00
CA MET A 21 -13.58 -4.56 36.88
C MET A 21 -14.18 -3.68 35.78
N SER A 22 -14.92 -2.66 36.18
CA SER A 22 -15.34 -1.58 35.29
C SER A 22 -14.06 -0.90 34.77
N GLN A 23 -13.88 -0.89 33.44
CA GLN A 23 -12.83 -0.12 32.79
C GLN A 23 -12.99 1.35 33.20
N THR A 24 -12.01 1.91 33.89
CA THR A 24 -11.99 3.33 34.25
C THR A 24 -12.04 4.20 32.99
N ASP A 25 -12.81 5.29 33.00
CA ASP A 25 -12.93 6.32 31.95
C ASP A 25 -11.61 7.08 31.62
N ALA A 26 -10.45 6.55 32.02
CA ALA A 26 -9.17 7.19 31.83
C ALA A 26 -8.83 7.31 30.33
N GLY A 27 -8.72 8.55 29.85
CA GLY A 27 -8.27 8.87 28.48
C GLY A 27 -9.38 9.10 27.45
N PHE A 28 -10.64 8.86 27.80
CA PHE A 28 -11.79 9.13 26.93
C PHE A 28 -12.27 10.59 27.05
N THR A 29 -12.86 11.11 25.99
CA THR A 29 -13.38 12.48 25.98
C THR A 29 -14.68 12.62 26.79
N PRO A 30 -14.83 13.65 27.64
CA PRO A 30 -16.07 13.85 28.41
C PRO A 30 -17.28 14.24 27.55
N GLY A 31 -17.04 14.87 26.39
CA GLY A 31 -18.11 15.40 25.52
C GLY A 31 -18.65 14.42 24.49
N GLY A 32 -18.18 13.17 24.49
CA GLY A 32 -18.60 12.11 23.57
C GLY A 32 -18.54 12.52 22.10
N THR A 33 -19.41 11.95 21.27
CA THR A 33 -19.49 12.22 19.82
C THR A 33 -19.57 13.71 19.48
N GLN A 34 -20.29 14.52 20.27
CA GLN A 34 -20.49 15.94 19.96
C GLN A 34 -19.18 16.75 20.04
N GLN A 35 -18.26 16.37 20.93
CA GLN A 35 -16.94 16.98 21.03
C GLN A 35 -16.09 16.71 19.78
N CYS A 36 -16.28 15.56 19.14
CA CYS A 36 -15.60 15.22 17.90
C CYS A 36 -16.18 16.02 16.72
N ILE A 37 -17.51 16.03 16.60
CA ILE A 37 -18.24 16.72 15.53
C ILE A 37 -17.97 18.22 15.53
N SER A 38 -17.77 18.86 16.70
CA SER A 38 -17.46 20.29 16.76
C SER A 38 -16.21 20.69 15.96
N CYS A 39 -15.32 19.74 15.67
CA CYS A 39 -14.13 19.95 14.85
C CYS A 39 -14.14 19.13 13.55
N HIS A 40 -14.85 18.01 13.48
CA HIS A 40 -14.82 17.07 12.33
C HIS A 40 -16.02 17.19 11.39
N ASP A 41 -16.98 18.06 11.67
CA ASP A 41 -18.00 18.49 10.72
C ASP A 41 -17.53 19.71 9.92
N PHE A 42 -17.13 19.48 8.68
CA PHE A 42 -16.71 20.47 7.69
C PHE A 42 -17.82 20.84 6.70
N GLY A 43 -19.08 20.52 7.01
CA GLY A 43 -20.24 20.77 6.16
C GLY A 43 -20.99 19.49 5.76
N PRO A 44 -22.05 19.61 4.94
CA PRO A 44 -22.98 18.51 4.65
C PRO A 44 -22.30 17.23 4.13
N GLU A 45 -21.25 17.37 3.34
CA GLU A 45 -20.50 16.26 2.73
C GLU A 45 -19.42 15.66 3.65
N SER A 46 -19.41 16.03 4.93
CA SER A 46 -18.40 15.51 5.87
C SER A 46 -18.52 14.00 6.03
N PRO A 47 -17.42 13.23 5.96
CA PRO A 47 -17.46 11.77 6.07
C PRO A 47 -18.04 11.26 7.41
N VAL A 48 -18.00 12.10 8.45
CA VAL A 48 -18.62 11.79 9.76
C VAL A 48 -20.14 11.64 9.68
N HIS A 49 -20.81 12.31 8.73
CA HIS A 49 -22.26 12.16 8.56
C HIS A 49 -22.62 10.79 8.00
N ALA A 50 -21.81 10.26 7.08
CA ALA A 50 -22.04 8.97 6.47
C ALA A 50 -21.93 7.81 7.49
N VAL A 51 -20.91 7.85 8.36
CA VAL A 51 -20.77 6.82 9.40
C VAL A 51 -21.91 6.87 10.41
N MET A 52 -22.36 8.08 10.77
CA MET A 52 -23.50 8.27 11.66
C MET A 52 -24.82 7.75 11.06
N ALA A 53 -25.02 7.95 9.76
CA ALA A 53 -26.18 7.43 9.04
C ALA A 53 -26.09 5.92 8.78
N GLY A 54 -24.89 5.36 8.71
CA GLY A 54 -24.66 3.94 8.42
C GLY A 54 -24.87 3.01 9.61
N SER A 55 -24.59 1.72 9.38
CA SER A 55 -24.76 0.65 10.38
C SER A 55 -23.92 0.84 11.66
N HIS A 56 -22.81 1.57 11.58
CA HIS A 56 -21.92 1.82 12.72
C HIS A 56 -22.32 3.02 13.58
N GLY A 57 -23.04 3.99 13.01
CA GLY A 57 -23.73 5.06 13.74
C GLY A 57 -25.18 4.74 14.12
N THR A 58 -25.63 3.54 13.73
CA THR A 58 -26.91 2.86 14.01
C THR A 58 -28.17 3.59 13.59
N ASN A 59 -28.13 4.40 12.54
CA ASN A 59 -29.32 4.84 11.79
C ASN A 59 -30.42 5.49 12.68
N GLY A 60 -30.02 6.16 13.76
CA GLY A 60 -30.94 6.79 14.72
C GLY A 60 -31.54 5.88 15.79
N ASP A 61 -31.15 4.61 15.89
CA ASP A 61 -31.56 3.73 17.00
C ASP A 61 -30.77 4.04 18.27
N ALA A 62 -31.36 4.89 19.12
CA ALA A 62 -30.79 5.30 20.40
C ALA A 62 -30.53 4.14 21.37
N LYS A 63 -31.27 3.03 21.26
CA LYS A 63 -31.09 1.86 22.12
C LYS A 63 -29.92 1.01 21.65
N ALA A 64 -29.70 0.91 20.34
CA ALA A 64 -28.52 0.25 19.78
C ALA A 64 -27.20 1.01 20.07
N MET A 65 -27.28 2.31 20.38
CA MET A 65 -26.13 3.13 20.83
C MET A 65 -25.99 3.22 22.34
N GLU A 66 -26.87 2.60 23.11
CA GLU A 66 -26.80 2.68 24.57
C GLU A 66 -25.53 1.99 25.07
N GLY A 67 -24.69 2.72 25.81
CA GLY A 67 -23.40 2.24 26.31
C GLY A 67 -22.23 2.32 25.32
N ARG A 68 -22.46 2.81 24.10
CA ARG A 68 -21.42 3.10 23.11
C ARG A 68 -20.72 4.43 23.40
N ARG A 69 -19.41 4.51 23.16
CA ARG A 69 -18.61 5.74 23.25
C ARG A 69 -18.57 6.51 21.93
N GLY A 70 -19.30 6.04 20.92
CA GLY A 70 -19.47 6.74 19.64
C GLY A 70 -18.19 6.68 18.83
N CYS A 71 -17.63 7.83 18.45
CA CYS A 71 -16.38 7.88 17.68
C CYS A 71 -15.23 7.13 18.38
N GLU A 72 -15.17 7.19 19.71
CA GLU A 72 -14.10 6.59 20.51
C GLU A 72 -14.21 5.06 20.65
N ASP A 73 -15.32 4.45 20.22
CA ASP A 73 -15.40 2.97 20.13
C ASP A 73 -14.47 2.43 19.03
N CYS A 74 -14.28 3.22 17.96
CA CYS A 74 -13.37 2.88 16.87
C CYS A 74 -12.04 3.64 16.97
N HIS A 75 -12.06 4.91 17.36
CA HIS A 75 -10.88 5.76 17.44
C HIS A 75 -10.15 5.68 18.79
N GLY A 76 -10.64 4.87 19.73
CA GLY A 76 -10.05 4.71 21.06
C GLY A 76 -10.04 5.99 21.90
N PRO A 77 -9.39 5.95 23.08
CA PRO A 77 -9.33 7.08 24.00
C PRO A 77 -8.64 8.29 23.34
N SER A 78 -9.37 9.40 23.19
CA SER A 78 -8.95 10.54 22.37
C SER A 78 -8.96 11.88 23.15
N ALA A 79 -8.90 11.84 24.49
CA ALA A 79 -8.88 13.07 25.31
C ALA A 79 -7.71 14.01 24.97
N ASN A 80 -6.50 13.48 24.78
CA ASN A 80 -5.33 14.30 24.42
C ASN A 80 -5.45 14.86 22.99
N HIS A 81 -6.05 14.08 22.08
CA HIS A 81 -6.35 14.55 20.73
C HIS A 81 -7.34 15.72 20.77
N ALA A 82 -8.40 15.65 21.58
CA ALA A 82 -9.35 16.76 21.72
C ALA A 82 -8.70 18.06 22.25
N VAL A 83 -7.64 17.95 23.06
CA VAL A 83 -6.88 19.12 23.57
C VAL A 83 -5.94 19.69 22.50
N ALA A 84 -5.27 18.85 21.73
CA ALA A 84 -4.27 19.26 20.74
C ALA A 84 -4.47 18.52 19.39
N PRO A 85 -5.59 18.78 18.66
CA PRO A 85 -6.04 17.94 17.55
C PRO A 85 -5.14 17.98 16.31
N THR A 86 -4.22 18.94 16.23
CA THR A 86 -3.23 19.03 15.16
C THR A 86 -1.89 18.38 15.50
N GLN A 87 -1.64 18.06 16.78
CA GLN A 87 -0.35 17.58 17.27
C GLN A 87 -0.40 16.15 17.80
N VAL A 88 -1.55 15.73 18.33
CA VAL A 88 -1.73 14.42 18.96
C VAL A 88 -2.74 13.62 18.16
N SER A 89 -2.40 12.37 17.84
CA SER A 89 -3.32 11.46 17.15
C SER A 89 -4.45 11.00 18.07
N PRO A 90 -5.62 10.61 17.50
CA PRO A 90 -6.59 9.82 18.28
C PRO A 90 -5.95 8.50 18.74
N GLY A 91 -6.59 7.81 19.69
CA GLY A 91 -6.09 6.55 20.25
C GLY A 91 -5.80 5.50 19.18
N ILE A 92 -6.68 5.41 18.17
CA ILE A 92 -6.55 4.60 16.96
C ILE A 92 -6.87 5.49 15.76
N SER A 93 -5.99 5.47 14.76
CA SER A 93 -6.14 6.21 13.52
C SER A 93 -6.01 5.29 12.32
N PHE A 94 -6.93 5.47 11.37
CA PHE A 94 -7.02 4.72 10.11
C PHE A 94 -6.65 5.59 8.88
N GLY A 95 -6.18 6.82 9.14
CA GLY A 95 -5.93 7.83 8.13
C GLY A 95 -4.46 7.90 7.69
N PRO A 96 -4.17 8.65 6.62
CA PRO A 96 -2.81 8.77 6.10
C PRO A 96 -1.91 9.69 6.94
N ARG A 97 -2.49 10.63 7.72
CA ARG A 97 -1.71 11.54 8.60
C ARG A 97 -1.09 10.77 9.77
N TRP A 98 -1.93 10.02 10.47
CA TRP A 98 -1.53 9.12 11.55
C TRP A 98 -2.15 7.77 11.26
N SER A 99 -1.37 6.71 11.31
CA SER A 99 -1.86 5.36 11.07
C SER A 99 -1.40 4.45 12.19
N ALA A 100 -2.36 3.78 12.84
CA ALA A 100 -2.07 2.74 13.81
C ALA A 100 -1.48 1.51 13.09
N SER A 101 -0.82 0.63 13.84
CA SER A 101 -0.34 -0.65 13.29
C SER A 101 -1.50 -1.47 12.74
N THR A 102 -1.23 -2.34 11.77
CA THR A 102 -2.24 -3.24 11.17
C THR A 102 -3.02 -4.02 12.23
N ALA A 103 -2.31 -4.56 13.23
CA ALA A 103 -2.92 -5.28 14.34
C ALA A 103 -3.83 -4.40 15.22
N ALA A 104 -3.48 -3.13 15.43
CA ALA A 104 -4.32 -2.19 16.20
C ALA A 104 -5.56 -1.78 15.42
N GLN A 105 -5.44 -1.57 14.10
CA GLN A 105 -6.57 -1.28 13.22
C GLN A 105 -7.56 -2.46 13.19
N ASP A 106 -7.10 -3.66 12.85
CA ASP A 106 -7.94 -4.86 12.79
C ASP A 106 -8.50 -5.20 14.17
N GLY A 107 -7.67 -5.12 15.21
CA GLY A 107 -8.06 -5.42 16.59
C GLY A 107 -9.28 -4.61 17.03
N THR A 108 -9.39 -3.35 16.59
CA THR A 108 -10.55 -2.50 16.86
C THR A 108 -11.84 -3.12 16.30
N CYS A 109 -11.83 -3.52 15.04
CA CYS A 109 -12.99 -4.16 14.39
C CYS A 109 -13.31 -5.52 15.03
N LEU A 110 -12.26 -6.31 15.30
CA LEU A 110 -12.36 -7.67 15.83
C LEU A 110 -12.94 -7.71 17.24
N THR A 111 -12.85 -6.62 18.03
CA THR A 111 -13.53 -6.54 19.34
C THR A 111 -15.04 -6.85 19.27
N CYS A 112 -15.67 -6.57 18.13
CA CYS A 112 -17.10 -6.81 17.90
C CYS A 112 -17.37 -7.85 16.80
N HIS A 113 -16.49 -7.98 15.81
CA HIS A 113 -16.74 -8.78 14.59
C HIS A 113 -16.10 -10.17 14.57
N GLU A 114 -15.16 -10.45 15.49
CA GLU A 114 -14.37 -11.69 15.46
C GLU A 114 -15.24 -12.95 15.56
N GLU A 115 -16.25 -12.96 16.42
CA GLU A 115 -17.03 -14.17 16.72
C GLU A 115 -18.20 -14.42 15.76
N ASN A 116 -18.65 -13.41 15.01
CA ASN A 116 -19.92 -13.45 14.27
C ASN A 116 -19.79 -13.17 12.76
N VAL A 117 -18.80 -12.38 12.35
CA VAL A 117 -18.62 -11.98 10.93
C VAL A 117 -17.37 -12.61 10.35
N VAL A 118 -16.28 -12.72 11.13
CA VAL A 118 -14.95 -13.07 10.60
C VAL A 118 -14.20 -14.12 11.43
N VAL A 119 -14.88 -15.22 11.78
CA VAL A 119 -14.37 -16.32 12.64
C VAL A 119 -13.00 -16.86 12.21
N HIS A 120 -12.69 -16.85 10.91
CA HIS A 120 -11.45 -17.39 10.36
C HIS A 120 -10.46 -16.33 9.87
N TRP A 121 -10.69 -15.04 10.19
CA TRP A 121 -9.82 -13.92 9.75
C TRP A 121 -8.35 -14.16 10.07
N LYS A 122 -8.08 -14.67 11.27
CA LYS A 122 -6.73 -14.97 11.77
C LYS A 122 -5.92 -15.92 10.90
N ASN A 123 -6.60 -16.71 10.06
CA ASN A 123 -5.97 -17.66 9.14
C ASN A 123 -6.17 -17.27 7.67
N SER A 124 -6.83 -16.13 7.41
CA SER A 124 -7.07 -15.66 6.06
C SER A 124 -5.76 -15.24 5.38
N LEU A 125 -5.65 -15.49 4.07
CA LEU A 125 -4.48 -15.02 3.31
C LEU A 125 -4.38 -13.49 3.32
N HIS A 126 -5.50 -12.77 3.36
CA HIS A 126 -5.48 -11.32 3.42
C HIS A 126 -4.80 -10.83 4.71
N MET A 127 -5.20 -11.33 5.88
CA MET A 127 -4.54 -10.98 7.14
C MET A 127 -3.06 -11.41 7.14
N LEU A 128 -2.75 -12.62 6.67
CA LEU A 128 -1.37 -13.13 6.60
C LEU A 128 -0.48 -12.30 5.67
N ASN A 129 -1.07 -11.55 4.74
CA ASN A 129 -0.38 -10.63 3.84
C ASN A 129 -0.54 -9.15 4.24
N ASN A 130 -0.88 -8.88 5.51
CA ASN A 130 -1.01 -7.53 6.08
C ASN A 130 -2.09 -6.65 5.41
N VAL A 131 -3.12 -7.25 4.85
CA VAL A 131 -4.33 -6.54 4.42
C VAL A 131 -5.24 -6.39 5.64
N THR A 132 -5.66 -5.17 5.94
CA THR A 132 -6.53 -4.84 7.10
C THR A 132 -7.99 -4.71 6.67
N CYS A 133 -8.93 -4.69 7.63
CA CYS A 133 -10.35 -4.48 7.34
C CYS A 133 -10.59 -3.21 6.49
N VAL A 134 -9.93 -2.12 6.87
CA VAL A 134 -10.02 -0.81 6.20
C VAL A 134 -9.26 -0.75 4.88
N SER A 135 -8.58 -1.82 4.46
CA SER A 135 -8.02 -1.88 3.10
C SER A 135 -9.10 -2.09 2.04
N CYS A 136 -10.24 -2.69 2.42
CA CYS A 136 -11.38 -2.98 1.54
C CYS A 136 -12.65 -2.23 1.97
N HIS A 137 -12.92 -2.19 3.27
CA HIS A 137 -14.10 -1.53 3.83
C HIS A 137 -13.85 -0.04 4.06
N ASP A 138 -14.85 0.77 3.75
CA ASP A 138 -14.90 2.18 4.15
C ASP A 138 -16.25 2.45 4.84
N ILE A 139 -16.20 2.83 6.12
CA ILE A 139 -17.40 3.11 6.92
C ILE A 139 -17.75 4.59 6.94
N HIS A 140 -16.89 5.45 6.38
CA HIS A 140 -17.08 6.90 6.27
C HIS A 140 -17.70 7.30 4.93
N THR A 141 -18.35 6.35 4.24
CA THR A 141 -19.09 6.55 2.99
C THR A 141 -20.55 6.10 3.14
N GLY A 142 -21.45 6.68 2.35
CA GLY A 142 -22.86 6.32 2.34
C GLY A 142 -23.15 4.91 1.82
N GLY A 143 -22.17 4.26 1.19
CA GLY A 143 -22.26 2.88 0.75
C GLY A 143 -20.89 2.27 0.51
N ASP A 144 -20.58 1.22 1.24
CA ASP A 144 -19.31 0.50 1.14
C ASP A 144 -19.25 -0.31 -0.17
N SER A 145 -18.28 0.02 -1.03
CA SER A 145 -18.14 -0.56 -2.36
C SER A 145 -17.99 -2.08 -2.34
N VAL A 146 -17.35 -2.66 -1.32
CA VAL A 146 -17.16 -4.12 -1.24
C VAL A 146 -18.46 -4.86 -0.91
N LEU A 147 -19.45 -4.17 -0.34
CA LEU A 147 -20.79 -4.73 -0.09
C LEU A 147 -21.72 -4.63 -1.30
N LEU A 148 -21.37 -3.82 -2.29
CA LEU A 148 -22.15 -3.67 -3.52
C LEU A 148 -21.67 -4.69 -4.55
N GLU A 149 -22.52 -5.68 -4.86
CA GLU A 149 -22.25 -6.76 -5.82
C GLU A 149 -21.62 -6.27 -7.14
N SER A 150 -22.15 -5.17 -7.70
CA SER A 150 -21.68 -4.58 -8.95
C SER A 150 -20.33 -3.87 -8.87
N LYS A 151 -19.83 -3.57 -7.66
CA LYS A 151 -18.58 -2.84 -7.43
C LYS A 151 -17.47 -3.69 -6.82
N GLN A 152 -17.73 -4.93 -6.43
CA GLN A 152 -16.72 -5.82 -5.85
C GLN A 152 -15.49 -5.99 -6.75
N ALA A 153 -15.70 -6.11 -8.06
CA ALA A 153 -14.61 -6.23 -9.02
C ALA A 153 -13.66 -5.03 -8.98
N GLU A 154 -14.18 -3.81 -8.78
CA GLU A 154 -13.39 -2.58 -8.70
C GLU A 154 -12.44 -2.58 -7.50
N VAL A 155 -12.84 -3.21 -6.38
CA VAL A 155 -12.03 -3.34 -5.17
C VAL A 155 -11.05 -4.51 -5.28
N CYS A 156 -11.55 -5.71 -5.61
CA CYS A 156 -10.75 -6.94 -5.63
C CYS A 156 -9.64 -6.90 -6.68
N THR A 157 -9.92 -6.35 -7.87
CA THR A 157 -8.98 -6.39 -9.01
C THR A 157 -7.87 -5.33 -8.92
N VAL A 158 -7.89 -4.47 -7.90
CA VAL A 158 -6.73 -3.63 -7.54
C VAL A 158 -5.50 -4.51 -7.27
N CYS A 159 -5.70 -5.62 -6.56
CA CYS A 159 -4.65 -6.60 -6.27
C CYS A 159 -4.78 -7.85 -7.15
N HIS A 160 -6.00 -8.36 -7.35
CA HIS A 160 -6.27 -9.56 -8.16
C HIS A 160 -6.37 -9.24 -9.66
N LYS A 161 -5.29 -8.70 -10.21
CA LYS A 161 -5.26 -8.15 -11.57
C LYS A 161 -5.55 -9.14 -12.68
N ALA A 162 -5.20 -10.41 -12.49
CA ALA A 162 -5.51 -11.46 -13.46
C ALA A 162 -7.02 -11.64 -13.65
N GLN A 163 -7.85 -11.17 -12.71
CA GLN A 163 -9.31 -11.21 -12.77
C GLN A 163 -9.91 -9.91 -13.33
N LYS A 164 -9.09 -8.91 -13.66
CA LYS A 164 -9.58 -7.62 -14.20
C LYS A 164 -10.31 -7.79 -15.54
N THR A 165 -9.97 -8.82 -16.31
CA THR A 165 -10.64 -9.14 -17.58
C THR A 165 -11.80 -10.14 -17.44
N GLY A 166 -12.29 -10.31 -16.21
CA GLY A 166 -13.36 -11.23 -15.85
C GLY A 166 -12.94 -12.70 -15.83
N MET A 167 -13.90 -13.57 -15.48
CA MET A 167 -13.68 -15.01 -15.50
C MET A 167 -13.68 -15.55 -16.95
N HIS A 168 -12.68 -16.34 -17.31
CA HIS A 168 -12.48 -16.89 -18.67
C HIS A 168 -12.37 -15.81 -19.79
N ASN A 169 -12.04 -14.55 -19.47
CA ASN A 169 -12.03 -13.43 -20.42
C ASN A 169 -13.40 -13.15 -21.07
N LEU A 170 -14.50 -13.43 -20.36
CA LEU A 170 -15.87 -13.31 -20.88
C LEU A 170 -16.48 -11.91 -20.75
N GLU A 171 -15.72 -10.91 -20.30
CA GLU A 171 -16.12 -9.50 -20.15
C GLU A 171 -16.89 -8.94 -21.37
N LYS A 172 -16.56 -9.39 -22.59
CA LYS A 172 -17.17 -8.92 -23.84
C LYS A 172 -18.52 -9.58 -24.15
N ASN A 173 -18.82 -10.69 -23.48
CA ASN A 173 -19.93 -11.59 -23.79
C ASN A 173 -20.97 -11.69 -22.66
N LEU A 174 -20.74 -11.00 -21.54
CA LEU A 174 -21.64 -10.97 -20.39
C LEU A 174 -22.04 -9.53 -20.07
N ALA A 175 -23.22 -9.35 -19.49
CA ALA A 175 -23.69 -8.05 -19.03
C ALA A 175 -22.92 -7.54 -17.79
N GLY A 176 -22.20 -8.44 -17.10
CA GLY A 176 -21.33 -8.16 -15.97
C GLY A 176 -20.75 -9.46 -15.39
N ASP A 177 -19.60 -9.37 -14.72
CA ASP A 177 -19.03 -10.49 -13.97
C ASP A 177 -19.86 -10.77 -12.70
N PRO A 178 -19.99 -12.03 -12.27
CA PRO A 178 -20.62 -12.32 -10.99
C PRO A 178 -19.78 -11.75 -9.84
N PRO A 179 -20.42 -11.39 -8.71
CA PRO A 179 -19.72 -10.85 -7.54
C PRO A 179 -18.66 -11.83 -7.04
N CYS A 180 -17.47 -11.35 -6.69
CA CYS A 180 -16.37 -12.20 -6.22
C CYS A 180 -16.78 -13.03 -4.99
N SER A 181 -17.60 -12.42 -4.14
CA SER A 181 -18.15 -13.01 -2.91
C SER A 181 -19.11 -14.18 -3.14
N SER A 182 -19.63 -14.35 -4.37
CA SER A 182 -20.49 -15.51 -4.71
C SER A 182 -19.73 -16.84 -4.70
N CYS A 183 -18.40 -16.79 -4.82
CA CYS A 183 -17.53 -17.97 -4.80
C CYS A 183 -16.47 -17.94 -3.70
N HIS A 184 -16.06 -16.75 -3.24
CA HIS A 184 -14.95 -16.58 -2.29
C HIS A 184 -15.41 -15.88 -1.01
N ASN A 185 -14.89 -16.32 0.14
CA ASN A 185 -14.96 -15.53 1.35
C ASN A 185 -13.63 -14.77 1.53
N SER A 186 -13.65 -13.45 1.41
CA SER A 186 -12.45 -12.61 1.58
C SER A 186 -11.86 -12.67 2.99
N HIS A 187 -12.61 -13.17 3.97
CA HIS A 187 -12.17 -13.29 5.35
C HIS A 187 -11.70 -14.69 5.73
N ASP A 188 -11.71 -15.65 4.79
CA ASP A 188 -11.35 -17.04 5.06
C ASP A 188 -10.76 -17.75 3.84
N HIS A 189 -9.49 -18.13 3.94
CA HIS A 189 -8.75 -18.84 2.90
C HIS A 189 -9.21 -20.30 2.67
N GLU A 190 -9.59 -21.01 3.73
CA GLU A 190 -9.87 -22.46 3.64
C GLU A 190 -11.23 -22.74 2.99
N SER A 191 -12.05 -21.69 2.83
CA SER A 191 -13.43 -21.81 2.42
C SER A 191 -13.61 -21.92 0.91
N ALA A 192 -12.87 -21.26 0.03
CA ALA A 192 -13.33 -21.12 -1.36
C ALA A 192 -13.49 -22.47 -2.09
N LYS A 193 -12.49 -23.36 -2.03
CA LYS A 193 -12.60 -24.71 -2.61
C LYS A 193 -13.60 -25.57 -1.83
N THR A 194 -13.57 -25.50 -0.51
CA THR A 194 -14.44 -26.29 0.36
C THR A 194 -15.91 -25.92 0.16
N GLU A 195 -16.23 -24.64 0.09
CA GLU A 195 -17.53 -24.06 -0.18
C GLU A 195 -18.02 -24.47 -1.57
N MET A 196 -17.18 -24.34 -2.60
CA MET A 196 -17.50 -24.86 -3.93
C MET A 196 -17.72 -26.38 -3.97
N LEU A 197 -17.14 -27.14 -3.04
CA LEU A 197 -17.42 -28.57 -2.89
C LEU A 197 -18.76 -28.80 -2.17
N LEU A 198 -19.01 -28.09 -1.07
CA LEU A 198 -20.21 -28.21 -0.22
C LEU A 198 -21.48 -27.75 -0.93
N ASN A 199 -21.41 -26.65 -1.69
CA ASN A 199 -22.56 -26.09 -2.43
C ASN A 199 -22.66 -26.60 -3.88
N ARG A 200 -21.87 -27.62 -4.24
CA ARG A 200 -21.80 -28.19 -5.59
C ARG A 200 -21.56 -27.13 -6.68
N SER A 201 -20.59 -26.27 -6.42
CA SER A 201 -20.11 -25.21 -7.30
C SER A 201 -21.25 -24.31 -7.78
N GLU A 202 -22.11 -23.88 -6.86
CA GLU A 202 -23.29 -23.08 -7.16
C GLU A 202 -22.95 -21.81 -7.95
N GLY A 203 -21.87 -21.11 -7.59
CA GLY A 203 -21.42 -19.92 -8.32
C GLY A 203 -21.12 -20.18 -9.82
N CYS A 204 -20.70 -21.38 -10.21
CA CYS A 204 -20.53 -21.73 -11.63
C CYS A 204 -21.89 -21.76 -12.35
N ARG A 205 -22.94 -22.20 -11.66
CA ARG A 205 -24.30 -22.39 -12.23
C ARG A 205 -25.07 -21.09 -12.38
N THR A 206 -24.58 -19.99 -11.80
CA THR A 206 -25.07 -18.64 -12.08
C THR A 206 -24.94 -18.28 -13.57
N CYS A 207 -23.88 -18.78 -14.23
CA CYS A 207 -23.66 -18.57 -15.67
C CYS A 207 -23.77 -19.85 -16.50
N HIS A 208 -23.38 -21.00 -15.94
CA HIS A 208 -23.39 -22.29 -16.63
C HIS A 208 -24.69 -23.06 -16.39
N ASP A 209 -25.52 -23.12 -17.42
CA ASP A 209 -26.75 -23.92 -17.42
C ASP A 209 -26.51 -25.26 -18.14
N LEU A 210 -26.46 -26.35 -17.36
CA LEU A 210 -26.24 -27.71 -17.87
C LEU A 210 -27.32 -28.14 -18.87
N VAL A 211 -28.57 -27.68 -18.70
CA VAL A 211 -29.68 -28.02 -19.60
C VAL A 211 -29.52 -27.29 -20.93
N LYS A 212 -29.17 -26.00 -20.91
CA LYS A 212 -28.88 -25.24 -22.14
C LYS A 212 -27.65 -25.79 -22.85
N MET A 213 -26.58 -26.12 -22.13
CA MET A 213 -25.37 -26.72 -22.72
C MET A 213 -25.65 -28.08 -23.36
N ALA A 214 -26.45 -28.93 -22.71
CA ALA A 214 -26.83 -30.23 -23.27
C ALA A 214 -27.64 -30.11 -24.57
N LYS A 215 -28.41 -29.02 -24.72
CA LYS A 215 -29.23 -28.74 -25.91
C LYS A 215 -28.51 -27.89 -26.97
N SER A 216 -27.32 -27.37 -26.68
CA SER A 216 -26.60 -26.51 -27.61
C SER A 216 -25.92 -27.29 -28.72
N ASP A 217 -26.09 -26.87 -29.97
CA ASP A 217 -25.40 -27.45 -31.13
C ASP A 217 -23.91 -27.06 -31.18
N THR A 218 -23.50 -26.05 -30.41
CA THR A 218 -22.10 -25.60 -30.32
C THR A 218 -21.25 -26.42 -29.34
N VAL A 219 -21.88 -27.26 -28.51
CA VAL A 219 -21.18 -28.13 -27.55
C VAL A 219 -21.04 -29.53 -28.15
N SER A 220 -19.82 -30.06 -28.20
CA SER A 220 -19.56 -31.38 -28.76
C SER A 220 -20.22 -32.50 -27.96
N ASP A 221 -20.57 -33.60 -28.63
CA ASP A 221 -21.21 -34.76 -27.98
C ASP A 221 -20.32 -35.39 -26.90
N GLY A 222 -19.00 -35.33 -27.08
CA GLY A 222 -18.04 -35.74 -26.06
C GLY A 222 -18.21 -34.92 -24.78
N VAL A 223 -18.26 -33.58 -24.87
CA VAL A 223 -18.44 -32.69 -23.71
C VAL A 223 -19.83 -32.86 -23.09
N LYS A 224 -20.88 -33.01 -23.90
CA LYS A 224 -22.24 -33.31 -23.42
C LYS A 224 -22.26 -34.61 -22.60
N SER A 225 -21.59 -35.65 -23.10
CA SER A 225 -21.49 -36.95 -22.42
C SER A 225 -20.78 -36.84 -21.06
N HIS A 226 -19.66 -36.11 -21.00
CA HIS A 226 -18.92 -35.92 -19.75
C HIS A 226 -19.74 -35.15 -18.71
N HIS A 227 -20.47 -34.08 -19.10
CA HIS A 227 -21.30 -33.31 -18.17
C HIS A 227 -22.53 -34.08 -17.64
N ARG A 228 -22.95 -35.20 -18.25
CA ARG A 228 -24.03 -36.04 -17.68
C ARG A 228 -23.68 -36.57 -16.30
N ILE A 229 -22.39 -36.68 -15.95
CA ILE A 229 -21.95 -37.09 -14.62
C ILE A 229 -22.43 -36.15 -13.51
N MET A 230 -22.74 -34.89 -13.86
CA MET A 230 -23.25 -33.86 -12.93
C MET A 230 -24.68 -34.10 -12.47
N VAL A 231 -25.39 -35.10 -13.02
CA VAL A 231 -26.64 -35.61 -12.44
C VAL A 231 -26.41 -36.17 -11.04
N SER A 232 -25.21 -36.71 -10.76
CA SER A 232 -24.84 -37.12 -9.40
C SER A 232 -24.72 -35.92 -8.47
N THR A 233 -25.34 -36.03 -7.29
CA THR A 233 -25.27 -35.01 -6.23
C THR A 233 -23.93 -34.95 -5.52
N GLU A 234 -23.09 -35.97 -5.71
CA GLU A 234 -21.77 -36.08 -5.10
C GLU A 234 -20.66 -35.48 -5.97
N ARG A 235 -21.01 -35.00 -7.18
CA ARG A 235 -20.06 -34.39 -8.11
C ARG A 235 -20.18 -32.87 -8.15
N THR A 236 -19.04 -32.24 -8.33
CA THR A 236 -18.84 -30.78 -8.32
C THR A 236 -18.02 -30.37 -9.54
N CYS A 237 -18.15 -29.13 -9.99
CA CYS A 237 -17.46 -28.65 -11.19
C CYS A 237 -15.93 -28.66 -11.00
N THR A 238 -15.48 -28.29 -9.80
CA THR A 238 -14.05 -28.09 -9.47
C THR A 238 -13.25 -29.39 -9.37
N GLU A 239 -13.89 -30.55 -9.25
CA GLU A 239 -13.20 -31.85 -9.31
C GLU A 239 -12.58 -32.13 -10.67
N CYS A 240 -13.15 -31.58 -11.76
CA CYS A 240 -12.63 -31.72 -13.12
C CYS A 240 -12.12 -30.40 -13.71
N HIS A 241 -12.70 -29.26 -13.33
CA HIS A 241 -12.37 -27.93 -13.84
C HIS A 241 -11.49 -27.09 -12.88
N GLY A 242 -10.72 -27.75 -12.01
CA GLY A 242 -9.84 -27.09 -11.06
C GLY A 242 -8.85 -26.12 -11.75
N GLY A 243 -8.78 -24.88 -11.26
CA GLY A 243 -7.87 -23.84 -11.77
C GLY A 243 -8.35 -23.08 -13.01
N ILE A 244 -9.50 -23.42 -13.59
CA ILE A 244 -10.02 -22.78 -14.81
C ILE A 244 -10.62 -21.39 -14.53
N ALA A 245 -11.16 -21.16 -13.33
CA ALA A 245 -11.96 -19.98 -13.00
C ALA A 245 -11.20 -18.65 -12.90
N HIS A 246 -9.87 -18.68 -12.75
CA HIS A 246 -9.08 -17.48 -12.44
C HIS A 246 -8.17 -17.09 -13.60
N ALA A 247 -7.06 -17.81 -13.76
CA ALA A 247 -6.13 -17.73 -14.87
C ALA A 247 -5.05 -18.80 -14.65
N ALA A 248 -4.22 -19.07 -15.66
CA ALA A 248 -3.05 -19.92 -15.47
C ALA A 248 -2.09 -19.32 -14.43
N THR A 249 -1.44 -20.13 -13.60
CA THR A 249 -0.54 -19.65 -12.52
C THR A 249 0.62 -18.78 -13.02
N ASN A 250 1.05 -18.97 -14.26
CA ASN A 250 2.11 -18.17 -14.90
C ASN A 250 1.61 -16.84 -15.50
N SER A 251 0.30 -16.56 -15.48
CA SER A 251 -0.27 -15.30 -15.96
C SER A 251 -0.21 -14.17 -14.93
N VAL A 252 0.10 -14.48 -13.67
CA VAL A 252 0.21 -13.51 -12.58
C VAL A 252 1.68 -13.12 -12.41
N THR A 253 1.99 -11.84 -12.60
CA THR A 253 3.32 -11.33 -12.26
C THR A 253 3.52 -11.43 -10.74
N SER A 254 4.62 -12.06 -10.30
CA SER A 254 4.95 -12.12 -8.88
C SER A 254 5.08 -10.71 -8.30
N PHE A 255 4.27 -10.41 -7.29
CA PHE A 255 4.41 -9.19 -6.48
C PHE A 255 5.70 -9.20 -5.65
N ALA A 256 6.22 -10.39 -5.34
CA ALA A 256 7.46 -10.54 -4.59
C ALA A 256 8.67 -10.12 -5.45
N PRO A 257 9.57 -9.30 -4.90
CA PRO A 257 10.79 -8.92 -5.59
C PRO A 257 11.67 -10.15 -5.84
N GLN A 258 12.44 -10.09 -6.92
CA GLN A 258 13.32 -11.18 -7.35
C GLN A 258 14.79 -10.76 -7.19
N PRO A 259 15.53 -11.18 -6.17
CA PRO A 259 16.85 -10.62 -5.90
C PRO A 259 17.83 -10.91 -7.05
N GLY A 260 18.59 -9.88 -7.44
CA GLY A 260 19.69 -10.01 -8.41
C GLY A 260 20.59 -8.78 -8.40
N ASN A 261 21.85 -8.93 -8.79
CA ASN A 261 22.76 -7.79 -8.86
C ASN A 261 22.61 -6.99 -10.17
N SER A 262 21.92 -7.52 -11.18
CA SER A 262 21.73 -6.89 -12.48
C SER A 262 20.31 -7.11 -13.02
N LYS A 263 19.66 -6.03 -13.47
CA LYS A 263 18.28 -6.05 -13.98
C LYS A 263 18.03 -4.97 -15.03
N VAL A 264 16.99 -5.19 -15.83
CA VAL A 264 16.38 -4.12 -16.62
C VAL A 264 15.25 -3.51 -15.81
N VAL A 265 15.37 -2.22 -15.50
CA VAL A 265 14.35 -1.41 -14.84
C VAL A 265 13.60 -0.60 -15.89
N THR A 266 12.28 -0.62 -15.83
CA THR A 266 11.44 0.24 -16.67
C THR A 266 11.17 1.55 -15.92
N LEU A 267 11.65 2.66 -16.47
CA LEU A 267 11.23 3.99 -16.06
C LEU A 267 10.01 4.40 -16.88
N PHE A 268 9.13 5.19 -16.28
CA PHE A 268 7.90 5.67 -16.91
C PHE A 268 7.71 7.16 -16.67
N TYR A 269 6.98 7.82 -17.56
CA TYR A 269 6.58 9.20 -17.34
C TYR A 269 5.43 9.25 -16.32
N PRO A 270 5.59 9.92 -15.17
CA PRO A 270 4.59 9.89 -14.09
C PRO A 270 3.43 10.87 -14.27
N GLY A 271 3.40 11.65 -15.35
CA GLY A 271 2.42 12.73 -15.51
C GLY A 271 2.65 13.88 -14.54
N ASN A 272 1.66 14.77 -14.45
CA ASN A 272 1.58 15.85 -13.47
C ASN A 272 0.45 15.53 -12.50
N THR A 273 0.71 14.61 -11.59
CA THR A 273 -0.26 14.22 -10.55
C THR A 273 0.28 14.73 -9.22
N ASP A 274 -0.55 15.35 -8.39
CA ASP A 274 -0.16 15.71 -7.02
C ASP A 274 -0.45 14.54 -6.06
N ALA A 275 0.11 14.62 -4.85
CA ALA A 275 -0.13 13.59 -3.84
C ALA A 275 -1.57 13.58 -3.29
N GLU A 276 -2.31 14.69 -3.42
CA GLU A 276 -3.70 14.79 -2.96
C GLU A 276 -4.59 13.87 -3.78
N TRP A 277 -4.51 13.96 -5.11
CA TRP A 277 -5.21 13.04 -5.99
C TRP A 277 -4.82 11.58 -5.71
N LEU A 278 -3.55 11.29 -5.41
CA LEU A 278 -3.11 9.92 -5.09
C LEU A 278 -3.78 9.35 -3.83
N VAL A 279 -3.92 10.15 -2.77
CA VAL A 279 -4.49 9.67 -1.51
C VAL A 279 -6.00 9.81 -1.44
N GLU A 280 -6.64 10.57 -2.32
CA GLU A 280 -8.09 10.76 -2.30
C GLU A 280 -8.78 10.05 -3.46
N ASN A 281 -8.34 10.32 -4.68
CA ASN A 281 -9.08 10.03 -5.91
C ASN A 281 -8.51 8.88 -6.75
N HIS A 282 -7.25 8.48 -6.50
CA HIS A 282 -6.65 7.35 -7.19
C HIS A 282 -7.46 6.06 -6.92
N PRO A 283 -7.67 5.18 -7.90
CA PRO A 283 -8.43 3.93 -7.70
C PRO A 283 -7.85 3.01 -6.60
N GLY A 284 -6.54 3.09 -6.35
CA GLY A 284 -5.86 2.42 -5.25
C GLY A 284 -5.61 3.32 -4.02
N SER A 285 -6.36 4.41 -3.85
CA SER A 285 -6.13 5.39 -2.78
C SER A 285 -6.33 4.79 -1.39
N GLN A 286 -7.32 3.91 -1.21
CA GLN A 286 -7.58 3.28 0.09
C GLN A 286 -6.42 2.38 0.54
N PRO A 287 -5.96 1.36 -0.23
CA PRO A 287 -4.75 0.61 0.11
C PRO A 287 -3.52 1.50 0.27
N LEU A 288 -3.39 2.54 -0.58
CA LEU A 288 -2.30 3.50 -0.44
C LEU A 288 -2.36 4.17 0.93
N ARG A 289 -3.50 4.72 1.39
CA ARG A 289 -3.65 5.31 2.73
C ARG A 289 -3.29 4.33 3.85
N GLN A 290 -3.56 3.04 3.66
CA GLN A 290 -3.27 1.97 4.63
C GLN A 290 -1.83 1.46 4.64
N GLY A 291 -0.91 2.06 3.87
CA GLY A 291 0.51 1.70 3.95
C GLY A 291 1.04 0.95 2.75
N SER A 292 0.19 0.61 1.77
CA SER A 292 0.67 -0.03 0.54
C SER A 292 1.64 0.87 -0.21
N SER A 293 2.58 0.25 -0.93
CA SER A 293 3.55 0.91 -1.79
C SER A 293 3.13 0.84 -3.26
N CYS A 294 3.57 1.80 -4.07
CA CYS A 294 3.25 1.80 -5.50
C CYS A 294 3.73 0.52 -6.21
N GLN A 295 4.86 -0.08 -5.78
CA GLN A 295 5.35 -1.34 -6.32
C GLN A 295 4.42 -2.52 -6.06
N GLN A 296 3.80 -2.59 -4.88
CA GLN A 296 2.85 -3.68 -4.59
C GLN A 296 1.68 -3.66 -5.59
N CYS A 297 1.30 -2.47 -6.04
CA CYS A 297 0.19 -2.31 -6.97
C CYS A 297 0.60 -2.20 -8.44
N HIS A 298 1.83 -1.85 -8.81
CA HIS A 298 2.19 -1.50 -10.20
C HIS A 298 3.44 -2.19 -10.75
N ARG A 299 4.04 -3.12 -10.00
CA ARG A 299 5.18 -3.92 -10.47
C ARG A 299 4.85 -4.61 -11.79
N GLY A 300 5.64 -4.33 -12.83
CA GLY A 300 5.49 -4.89 -14.17
C GLY A 300 4.51 -4.13 -15.08
N GLU A 301 3.85 -3.08 -14.59
CA GLU A 301 2.93 -2.24 -15.37
C GLU A 301 3.54 -0.88 -15.75
N GLU A 302 4.81 -0.61 -15.42
CA GLU A 302 5.43 0.71 -15.53
C GLU A 302 5.33 1.28 -16.94
N ALA A 303 5.54 0.45 -17.98
CA ALA A 303 5.41 0.88 -19.36
C ALA A 303 3.96 1.26 -19.73
N ALA A 304 2.97 0.50 -19.25
CA ALA A 304 1.55 0.75 -19.51
C ALA A 304 1.08 2.01 -18.76
N MET A 305 1.51 2.19 -17.52
CA MET A 305 1.26 3.41 -16.74
C MET A 305 1.85 4.63 -17.43
N GLY A 306 3.10 4.56 -17.86
CA GLY A 306 3.74 5.64 -18.60
C GLY A 306 2.93 6.01 -19.84
N LEU A 307 2.46 5.01 -20.59
CA LEU A 307 1.65 5.24 -21.79
C LEU A 307 0.31 5.92 -21.47
N SER A 308 -0.37 5.51 -20.40
CA SER A 308 -1.64 6.12 -20.00
C SER A 308 -1.50 7.57 -19.52
N LEU A 309 -0.34 7.93 -18.97
CA LEU A 309 -0.05 9.25 -18.40
C LEU A 309 0.69 10.19 -19.37
N ALA A 310 1.26 9.66 -20.44
CA ALA A 310 2.12 10.38 -21.37
C ALA A 310 1.43 11.52 -22.10
N GLY A 311 0.16 11.36 -22.50
CA GLY A 311 -0.44 12.24 -23.49
C GLY A 311 0.46 12.30 -24.75
N ASN A 312 1.07 13.47 -25.00
CA ASN A 312 2.01 13.67 -26.11
C ASN A 312 3.48 13.38 -25.76
N PHE A 313 3.81 13.08 -24.49
CA PHE A 313 5.16 12.80 -24.03
C PHE A 313 5.67 11.49 -24.63
N GLN A 314 6.79 11.52 -25.38
CA GLN A 314 7.35 10.34 -26.02
C GLN A 314 8.88 10.31 -25.92
N PRO A 315 9.49 9.13 -25.70
CA PRO A 315 8.83 7.87 -25.37
C PRO A 315 8.17 7.91 -23.98
N ALA A 316 7.02 7.27 -23.81
CA ALA A 316 6.30 7.22 -22.54
C ALA A 316 7.02 6.43 -21.42
N SER A 317 7.94 5.54 -21.80
CA SER A 317 8.75 4.74 -20.90
C SER A 317 10.14 4.49 -21.47
N ARG A 318 11.09 4.14 -20.61
CA ARG A 318 12.49 3.89 -20.97
C ARG A 318 13.06 2.74 -20.16
N LYS A 319 13.72 1.80 -20.85
CA LYS A 319 14.41 0.68 -20.20
C LYS A 319 15.82 1.09 -19.82
N VAL A 320 16.22 0.79 -18.58
CA VAL A 320 17.54 1.08 -18.04
C VAL A 320 18.13 -0.22 -17.49
N HIS A 321 19.29 -0.62 -17.98
CA HIS A 321 20.08 -1.69 -17.39
C HIS A 321 20.76 -1.15 -16.14
N VAL A 322 20.52 -1.79 -15.01
CA VAL A 322 21.04 -1.39 -13.70
C VAL A 322 21.84 -2.56 -13.14
N THR A 323 23.10 -2.33 -12.79
CA THR A 323 23.96 -3.34 -12.19
C THR A 323 24.66 -2.79 -10.96
N PHE A 324 24.55 -3.50 -9.84
CA PHE A 324 25.27 -3.24 -8.61
C PHE A 324 26.46 -4.19 -8.46
N SER A 325 27.56 -3.67 -7.93
CA SER A 325 28.65 -4.47 -7.37
C SER A 325 29.22 -3.77 -6.14
N ARG A 326 29.86 -4.52 -5.26
CA ARG A 326 30.45 -3.99 -4.03
C ARG A 326 31.84 -4.61 -3.83
N ASP A 327 32.72 -3.82 -3.24
CA ASP A 327 33.94 -4.29 -2.60
C ASP A 327 33.98 -3.77 -1.15
N ALA A 328 35.08 -4.01 -0.44
CA ALA A 328 35.22 -3.59 0.96
C ALA A 328 35.06 -2.07 1.16
N ASP A 329 35.45 -1.29 0.15
CA ASP A 329 35.62 0.16 0.28
C ASP A 329 34.56 0.94 -0.52
N SER A 330 33.88 0.32 -1.47
CA SER A 330 32.99 1.02 -2.42
C SER A 330 31.76 0.20 -2.83
N LEU A 331 30.62 0.89 -2.91
CA LEU A 331 29.45 0.46 -3.66
C LEU A 331 29.53 1.04 -5.07
N ARG A 332 29.42 0.18 -6.08
CA ARG A 332 29.47 0.56 -7.50
C ARG A 332 28.12 0.30 -8.16
N LEU A 333 27.74 1.22 -9.03
CA LEU A 333 26.50 1.16 -9.78
C LEU A 333 26.76 1.51 -11.24
N LYS A 334 26.35 0.64 -12.15
CA LYS A 334 26.38 0.88 -13.60
C LYS A 334 24.97 1.02 -14.11
N LEU A 335 24.68 2.12 -14.80
CA LEU A 335 23.42 2.35 -15.49
C LEU A 335 23.67 2.49 -16.99
N ARG A 336 22.83 1.85 -17.81
CA ARG A 336 22.92 1.95 -19.27
C ARG A 336 21.53 2.01 -19.91
N TRP A 337 21.30 2.98 -20.80
CA TRP A 337 20.01 3.16 -21.50
C TRP A 337 20.21 3.70 -22.92
N GLN A 338 19.18 3.54 -23.76
CA GLN A 338 19.10 4.20 -25.05
C GLN A 338 18.52 5.60 -24.88
N GLY A 339 19.18 6.60 -25.43
CA GLY A 339 18.77 8.01 -25.34
C GLY A 339 19.49 8.86 -26.37
N GLN A 340 19.37 10.19 -26.24
CA GLN A 340 20.04 11.15 -27.12
C GLN A 340 21.34 11.64 -26.50
N SER A 341 22.30 12.04 -27.32
CA SER A 341 23.59 12.59 -26.86
C SER A 341 23.48 13.84 -25.99
N ASP A 342 22.33 14.52 -26.02
CA ASP A 342 22.06 15.74 -25.27
C ASP A 342 21.03 15.55 -24.15
N ASP A 343 20.79 14.30 -23.71
CA ASP A 343 20.14 14.00 -22.43
C ASP A 343 20.80 14.83 -21.30
N LYS A 344 20.00 15.33 -20.37
CA LYS A 344 20.43 16.40 -19.44
C LYS A 344 21.01 15.85 -18.15
N ALA A 345 20.31 14.92 -17.50
CA ALA A 345 20.69 14.48 -16.17
C ALA A 345 20.19 13.07 -15.82
N LEU A 346 20.94 12.44 -14.91
CA LEU A 346 20.54 11.26 -14.16
C LEU A 346 20.47 11.62 -12.68
N SER A 347 19.37 11.26 -12.02
CA SER A 347 19.22 11.39 -10.58
C SER A 347 18.86 10.05 -9.95
N LEU A 348 19.49 9.70 -8.83
CA LEU A 348 19.11 8.58 -7.99
C LEU A 348 18.77 9.07 -6.60
N MET A 349 17.62 8.67 -6.07
CA MET A 349 17.23 8.98 -4.70
C MET A 349 17.33 7.74 -3.85
N TRP A 350 17.77 7.90 -2.61
CA TRP A 350 18.05 6.83 -1.67
C TRP A 350 17.41 7.14 -0.33
N GLY A 351 16.83 6.13 0.31
CA GLY A 351 16.33 6.19 1.68
C GLY A 351 16.62 4.88 2.40
N LYS A 352 16.81 4.95 3.72
CA LYS A 352 16.86 3.77 4.58
C LYS A 352 15.43 3.29 4.88
N ASP A 353 15.26 2.00 5.19
CA ASP A 353 13.97 1.35 5.40
C ASP A 353 13.02 2.07 6.39
N GLY A 354 13.56 2.82 7.36
CA GLY A 354 12.78 3.62 8.31
C GLY A 354 12.03 4.82 7.70
N ASN A 355 12.33 5.22 6.46
CA ASN A 355 11.62 6.29 5.77
C ASN A 355 10.39 5.74 5.03
N GLU A 356 9.27 5.58 5.74
CA GLU A 356 8.05 4.98 5.16
C GLU A 356 7.50 5.72 3.94
N ALA A 357 7.54 7.05 3.95
CA ALA A 357 7.05 7.87 2.84
C ALA A 357 7.84 7.57 1.55
N PHE A 358 9.17 7.52 1.64
CA PHE A 358 10.02 7.19 0.50
C PHE A 358 9.95 5.70 0.14
N ARG A 359 9.84 4.80 1.12
CA ARG A 359 9.64 3.36 0.90
C ARG A 359 8.37 3.08 0.08
N ARG A 360 7.31 3.84 0.32
CA ARG A 360 6.00 3.67 -0.34
C ARG A 360 5.90 4.36 -1.70
N GLY A 361 6.36 5.62 -1.79
CA GLY A 361 6.16 6.45 -2.97
C GLY A 361 7.43 6.73 -3.81
N GLY A 362 8.62 6.35 -3.33
CA GLY A 362 9.88 6.55 -4.05
C GLY A 362 10.12 8.00 -4.48
N CYS A 363 10.59 8.20 -5.72
CA CYS A 363 10.80 9.53 -6.31
C CYS A 363 9.55 10.42 -6.26
N PHE A 364 8.35 9.83 -6.32
CA PHE A 364 7.09 10.57 -6.29
C PHE A 364 6.90 11.26 -4.93
N ALA A 365 7.04 10.53 -3.82
CA ALA A 365 6.91 11.05 -2.46
C ALA A 365 7.99 12.09 -2.08
N ALA A 366 9.07 12.16 -2.86
CA ALA A 366 10.18 13.06 -2.64
C ALA A 366 10.07 14.40 -3.42
N CYS A 367 9.43 14.41 -4.60
CA CYS A 367 9.52 15.57 -5.49
C CYS A 367 8.24 15.99 -6.24
N HIS A 368 7.19 15.17 -6.24
CA HIS A 368 5.95 15.43 -6.99
C HIS A 368 4.82 16.07 -6.16
N ASN A 369 5.15 16.63 -4.99
CA ASN A 369 4.24 17.53 -4.26
C ASN A 369 4.28 18.96 -4.83
N ASP A 370 3.11 19.61 -4.84
CA ASP A 370 2.83 20.99 -5.32
C ASP A 370 2.93 21.22 -6.84
N ALA A 371 1.84 21.00 -7.59
CA ALA A 371 1.70 21.54 -8.94
C ALA A 371 0.53 22.55 -8.99
N PRO A 372 0.82 23.84 -9.25
CA PRO A 372 0.89 24.19 -10.66
C PRO A 372 2.09 25.09 -11.01
N GLY A 373 2.69 24.82 -12.16
CA GLY A 373 3.38 25.82 -12.96
C GLY A 373 4.90 25.75 -13.00
N ASP A 374 5.58 25.19 -11.99
CA ASP A 374 7.04 25.06 -12.10
C ASP A 374 7.65 23.94 -11.24
N SER A 375 7.61 22.71 -11.76
CA SER A 375 8.38 21.59 -11.21
C SER A 375 9.91 21.75 -11.42
N SER A 376 10.38 22.81 -12.08
CA SER A 376 11.79 22.98 -12.47
C SER A 376 12.71 23.51 -11.37
N LEU A 377 12.19 24.14 -10.32
CA LEU A 377 13.01 24.70 -9.24
C LEU A 377 13.30 23.64 -8.17
N LEU A 378 14.35 22.83 -8.42
CA LEU A 378 14.92 21.84 -7.51
C LEU A 378 15.06 22.34 -6.05
N SER A 379 15.34 23.64 -5.84
CA SER A 379 15.54 24.26 -4.52
C SER A 379 14.28 24.31 -3.63
N SER A 380 13.08 24.18 -4.20
CA SER A 380 11.80 24.27 -3.47
C SER A 380 11.27 22.93 -2.95
N LYS A 381 11.94 21.81 -3.29
CA LYS A 381 11.47 20.45 -3.04
C LYS A 381 11.70 19.98 -1.60
N TYR A 382 10.79 19.14 -1.09
CA TYR A 382 10.80 18.60 0.27
C TYR A 382 10.22 17.17 0.29
N LEU A 383 10.59 16.39 1.31
CA LEU A 383 10.01 15.08 1.59
C LEU A 383 8.61 15.24 2.19
N TRP A 384 7.60 14.53 1.69
CA TRP A 384 6.22 14.64 2.17
C TRP A 384 6.09 14.55 3.71
N ALA A 385 6.79 13.62 4.36
CA ALA A 385 6.78 13.45 5.81
C ALA A 385 7.30 14.68 6.61
N SER A 386 8.10 15.55 5.99
CA SER A 386 8.64 16.75 6.64
C SER A 386 7.69 17.95 6.65
N ARG A 387 6.61 17.89 5.85
CA ARG A 387 5.54 18.88 5.78
C ARG A 387 4.20 18.14 5.80
N GLU A 388 3.82 17.75 7.01
CA GLU A 388 2.76 16.77 7.33
C GLU A 388 1.38 17.13 6.77
N GLN A 389 1.16 18.40 6.38
CA GLN A 389 -0.06 18.86 5.72
C GLN A 389 0.26 20.03 4.78
N GLN A 390 -0.28 20.01 3.55
CA GLN A 390 -0.30 21.18 2.67
C GLN A 390 -1.49 22.10 2.99
N GLN A 391 -1.38 23.37 2.58
CA GLN A 391 -2.45 24.35 2.73
C GLN A 391 -3.76 23.83 2.14
N GLN A 392 -4.79 23.70 2.97
CA GLN A 392 -6.16 23.76 2.50
C GLN A 392 -6.65 25.20 2.64
N ILE A 393 -7.71 25.55 1.91
CA ILE A 393 -8.51 26.73 2.27
C ILE A 393 -8.99 26.52 3.72
N GLY A 394 -8.42 27.26 4.66
CA GLY A 394 -8.76 27.17 6.09
C GLY A 394 -7.91 26.22 6.95
N ARG A 395 -6.91 25.50 6.41
CA ARG A 395 -5.96 24.71 7.23
C ARG A 395 -4.51 25.02 6.88
N PRO A 396 -3.72 25.64 7.78
CA PRO A 396 -2.33 25.99 7.50
C PRO A 396 -1.45 24.74 7.38
N ALA A 397 -0.38 24.85 6.58
CA ALA A 397 0.61 23.79 6.46
C ALA A 397 1.29 23.53 7.82
N ILE A 398 1.34 22.26 8.24
CA ILE A 398 2.00 21.88 9.48
C ILE A 398 3.45 21.54 9.14
N VAL A 399 4.33 22.50 9.43
CA VAL A 399 5.78 22.38 9.22
C VAL A 399 6.41 21.88 10.51
N LYS A 400 7.19 20.82 10.41
CA LYS A 400 8.00 20.34 11.54
C LYS A 400 9.06 21.36 11.92
N ASP A 401 9.24 21.59 13.21
CA ASP A 401 10.23 22.53 13.71
C ASP A 401 11.68 22.00 13.53
N GLN A 402 12.68 22.81 13.86
CA GLN A 402 14.07 22.40 13.69
C GLN A 402 14.48 21.21 14.56
N ALA A 403 13.89 21.05 15.75
CA ALA A 403 14.21 19.95 16.65
C ALA A 403 13.61 18.64 16.13
N GLU A 404 12.37 18.68 15.63
CA GLU A 404 11.72 17.56 14.95
C GLU A 404 12.49 17.14 13.69
N LEU A 405 12.89 18.09 12.85
CA LEU A 405 13.66 17.82 11.64
C LEU A 405 15.04 17.22 11.97
N ALA A 406 15.69 17.67 13.05
CA ALA A 406 16.95 17.09 13.52
C ALA A 406 16.76 15.65 14.02
N LYS A 407 15.63 15.35 14.69
CA LYS A 407 15.27 14.00 15.13
C LYS A 407 15.06 13.07 13.92
N MET A 408 14.34 13.53 12.90
CA MET A 408 14.16 12.81 11.64
C MET A 408 15.50 12.48 10.98
N MET A 409 16.43 13.46 10.91
CA MET A 409 17.78 13.22 10.40
C MET A 409 18.52 12.12 11.19
N GLN A 410 18.44 12.14 12.51
CA GLN A 410 19.06 11.12 13.37
C GLN A 410 18.42 9.73 13.20
N GLN A 411 17.12 9.68 12.93
CA GLN A 411 16.37 8.45 12.69
C GLN A 411 16.55 7.90 11.26
N GLY A 412 17.24 8.63 10.37
CA GLY A 412 17.40 8.22 8.97
C GLY A 412 16.18 8.52 8.10
N GLU A 413 15.24 9.33 8.59
CA GLU A 413 14.01 9.74 7.90
C GLU A 413 14.26 10.90 6.92
N PHE A 414 15.29 10.75 6.09
CA PHE A 414 15.63 11.69 5.02
C PHE A 414 15.91 10.93 3.73
N VAL A 415 15.98 11.65 2.62
CA VAL A 415 16.35 11.10 1.32
C VAL A 415 17.67 11.71 0.87
N VAL A 416 18.57 10.88 0.34
CA VAL A 416 19.80 11.34 -0.31
C VAL A 416 19.63 11.23 -1.81
N MET A 417 19.81 12.33 -2.51
CA MET A 417 19.85 12.36 -3.96
C MET A 417 21.30 12.36 -4.44
N TRP A 418 21.59 11.52 -5.42
CA TRP A 418 22.79 11.52 -6.24
C TRP A 418 22.40 12.08 -7.60
N HIS A 419 23.10 13.11 -8.06
CA HIS A 419 22.77 13.80 -9.30
C HIS A 419 24.01 13.92 -10.18
N VAL A 420 23.85 13.47 -11.43
CA VAL A 420 24.87 13.51 -12.47
C VAL A 420 24.31 14.35 -13.62
N ASP A 421 24.89 15.53 -13.81
CA ASP A 421 24.65 16.35 -14.99
C ASP A 421 25.44 15.73 -16.16
N LEU A 422 24.73 15.26 -17.18
CA LEU A 422 25.33 14.56 -18.32
C LEU A 422 26.03 15.53 -19.28
N THR A 423 25.65 16.80 -19.26
CA THR A 423 26.22 17.85 -20.11
C THR A 423 27.53 18.37 -19.52
N SER A 424 27.52 18.79 -18.25
CA SER A 424 28.71 19.32 -17.58
C SER A 424 29.60 18.24 -16.97
N LYS A 425 29.11 16.98 -16.89
CA LYS A 425 29.73 15.86 -16.16
C LYS A 425 29.89 16.14 -14.67
N LYS A 426 29.19 17.15 -14.15
CA LYS A 426 29.26 17.53 -12.75
C LYS A 426 28.44 16.55 -11.92
N VAL A 427 29.02 16.17 -10.80
CA VAL A 427 28.47 15.21 -9.86
C VAL A 427 28.15 15.93 -8.55
N THR A 428 26.92 15.80 -8.07
CA THR A 428 26.46 16.42 -6.82
C THR A 428 25.62 15.46 -6.00
N THR A 429 25.55 15.68 -4.70
CA THR A 429 24.59 15.03 -3.82
C THR A 429 23.67 16.06 -3.19
N ALA A 430 22.50 15.64 -2.74
CA ALA A 430 21.66 16.45 -1.88
C ALA A 430 21.05 15.62 -0.76
N THR A 431 20.83 16.27 0.39
CA THR A 431 19.86 15.78 1.37
C THR A 431 18.55 16.48 1.12
N LEU A 432 17.48 15.69 1.03
CA LEU A 432 16.11 16.12 0.92
C LEU A 432 15.38 15.79 2.22
N LEU A 433 14.96 16.85 2.91
CA LEU A 433 14.07 16.80 4.07
C LEU A 433 13.07 17.95 3.95
N ASN A 434 13.32 19.11 4.55
CA ASN A 434 12.46 20.29 4.43
C ASN A 434 12.77 21.20 3.21
N LYS A 435 13.96 21.02 2.61
CA LYS A 435 14.46 21.66 1.39
C LYS A 435 15.51 20.77 0.74
N LEU A 436 15.80 20.98 -0.54
CA LEU A 436 16.89 20.33 -1.25
C LEU A 436 18.21 21.09 -1.04
N ASN A 437 19.24 20.40 -0.55
CA ASN A 437 20.56 20.99 -0.32
C ASN A 437 21.64 20.35 -1.20
N LEU A 438 21.85 20.88 -2.40
CA LEU A 438 22.87 20.40 -3.34
C LEU A 438 24.29 20.76 -2.88
N ARG A 439 25.22 19.80 -3.01
CA ARG A 439 26.64 19.96 -2.68
C ARG A 439 27.51 19.01 -3.49
N ALA A 440 28.78 19.37 -3.66
CA ALA A 440 29.80 18.40 -4.07
C ALA A 440 30.06 17.42 -2.91
N GLU A 441 30.35 16.16 -3.22
CA GLU A 441 30.60 15.12 -2.22
C GLU A 441 31.78 14.26 -2.65
N PRO A 442 32.95 14.36 -2.00
CA PRO A 442 34.13 13.57 -2.33
C PRO A 442 33.88 12.06 -2.32
N ALA A 443 32.92 11.62 -1.51
CA ALA A 443 32.60 10.23 -1.34
C ALA A 443 31.73 9.64 -2.47
N PHE A 444 31.39 10.45 -3.48
CA PHE A 444 30.57 10.10 -4.63
C PHE A 444 31.25 10.55 -5.93
N GLN A 445 31.55 9.59 -6.80
CA GLN A 445 32.19 9.81 -8.10
C GLN A 445 31.35 9.19 -9.20
N ALA A 446 31.35 9.79 -10.40
CA ALA A 446 30.71 9.21 -11.56
C ALA A 446 31.50 9.50 -12.84
N SER A 447 31.44 8.57 -13.79
CA SER A 447 31.91 8.75 -15.16
C SER A 447 30.79 8.46 -16.14
N THR A 448 30.76 9.23 -17.24
CA THR A 448 29.71 9.11 -18.27
C THR A 448 30.34 8.90 -19.65
N SER A 449 29.71 8.06 -20.46
CA SER A 449 30.03 7.88 -21.88
C SER A 449 28.76 7.73 -22.71
N TYR A 450 28.84 8.14 -23.97
CA TYR A 450 27.76 8.01 -24.94
C TYR A 450 28.30 7.45 -26.26
N GLU A 451 27.84 6.27 -26.65
CA GLU A 451 28.30 5.58 -27.86
C GLU A 451 27.13 4.88 -28.55
N ASN A 452 26.98 5.08 -29.87
CA ASN A 452 25.99 4.39 -30.70
C ASN A 452 24.54 4.46 -30.17
N GLY A 453 24.11 5.61 -29.65
CA GLY A 453 22.75 5.80 -29.09
C GLY A 453 22.58 5.33 -27.65
N TRP A 454 23.67 4.90 -26.99
CA TRP A 454 23.64 4.39 -25.62
C TRP A 454 24.44 5.27 -24.68
N TRP A 455 23.78 5.68 -23.60
CA TRP A 455 24.45 6.22 -22.43
C TRP A 455 24.92 5.11 -21.51
N GLN A 456 26.11 5.28 -20.93
CA GLN A 456 26.58 4.54 -19.77
C GLN A 456 27.01 5.52 -18.69
N VAL A 457 26.54 5.27 -17.46
CA VAL A 457 26.94 6.01 -16.27
C VAL A 457 27.44 5.01 -15.23
N ASP A 458 28.72 5.12 -14.89
CA ASP A 458 29.36 4.34 -13.84
C ASP A 458 29.54 5.23 -12.61
N ILE A 459 28.96 4.80 -11.50
CA ILE A 459 28.95 5.48 -10.21
C ILE A 459 29.75 4.67 -9.20
N SER A 460 30.53 5.36 -8.38
CA SER A 460 31.20 4.79 -7.20
C SER A 460 30.90 5.63 -5.95
N ARG A 461 30.46 4.95 -4.88
CA ARG A 461 30.19 5.52 -3.56
C ARG A 461 31.10 4.87 -2.53
N SER A 462 31.98 5.65 -1.91
CA SER A 462 32.89 5.18 -0.86
C SER A 462 32.13 4.75 0.42
N LEU A 463 32.37 3.56 0.91
CA LEU A 463 31.76 3.03 2.14
C LEU A 463 32.53 3.46 3.40
N THR A 464 33.78 3.88 3.25
CA THR A 464 34.67 4.31 4.33
C THR A 464 34.45 5.77 4.73
N LEU A 465 34.01 6.61 3.81
CA LEU A 465 33.67 8.01 4.08
C LEU A 465 32.24 8.11 4.61
N GLN A 466 32.13 8.39 5.92
CA GLN A 466 30.86 8.58 6.62
C GLN A 466 30.71 10.05 7.03
N ALA A 467 29.69 10.69 6.48
CA ALA A 467 29.24 12.01 6.91
C ALA A 467 27.75 11.91 7.27
N SER A 468 27.31 12.71 8.24
CA SER A 468 25.94 12.66 8.79
C SER A 468 24.84 12.93 7.75
N HIS A 469 25.19 13.53 6.63
CA HIS A 469 24.29 13.84 5.52
C HIS A 469 24.28 12.77 4.41
N LEU A 470 25.05 11.70 4.57
CA LEU A 470 25.09 10.54 3.68
C LEU A 470 24.37 9.37 4.34
N LEU A 471 23.75 8.50 3.54
CA LEU A 471 23.23 7.25 4.05
C LEU A 471 24.38 6.28 4.32
N PRO A 472 24.49 5.71 5.53
CA PRO A 472 25.41 4.61 5.79
C PRO A 472 24.88 3.35 5.08
N PHE A 473 25.75 2.64 4.35
CA PHE A 473 25.43 1.39 3.64
C PHE A 473 25.92 0.16 4.44
N ASP A 474 25.15 -0.20 5.46
CA ASP A 474 25.33 -1.39 6.28
C ASP A 474 24.80 -2.63 5.55
N PRO A 475 25.53 -3.76 5.55
CA PRO A 475 25.04 -5.02 5.01
C PRO A 475 23.68 -5.46 5.61
N ALA A 476 23.42 -5.26 6.90
CA ALA A 476 22.18 -5.72 7.54
C ALA A 476 20.92 -4.97 7.09
N ASP A 477 21.09 -3.73 6.63
CA ASP A 477 20.01 -2.81 6.30
C ASP A 477 19.38 -3.09 4.92
N GLN A 478 18.18 -2.54 4.75
CA GLN A 478 17.53 -2.39 3.46
C GLN A 478 17.48 -0.92 3.05
N TYR A 479 17.72 -0.69 1.77
CA TYR A 479 17.67 0.63 1.15
C TYR A 479 16.59 0.65 0.09
N THR A 480 15.74 1.67 0.12
CA THR A 480 14.89 2.01 -1.02
C THR A 480 15.65 3.00 -1.90
N PHE A 481 15.55 2.85 -3.21
CA PHE A 481 16.04 3.82 -4.16
C PHE A 481 15.10 4.01 -5.35
N GLY A 482 15.21 5.15 -6.02
CA GLY A 482 14.49 5.44 -7.25
C GLY A 482 15.41 6.11 -8.27
N ILE A 483 15.11 5.92 -9.55
CA ILE A 483 15.89 6.44 -10.67
C ILE A 483 15.05 7.48 -11.41
N ALA A 484 15.65 8.60 -11.78
CA ALA A 484 15.05 9.59 -12.67
C ALA A 484 16.00 9.98 -13.80
N ILE A 485 15.50 10.07 -15.02
CA ILE A 485 16.27 10.51 -16.20
C ILE A 485 15.57 11.69 -16.86
N ASN A 486 16.31 12.78 -17.03
CA ASN A 486 15.90 13.95 -17.80
C ASN A 486 16.50 13.83 -19.21
N GLY A 487 15.68 13.46 -20.19
CA GLY A 487 16.15 13.31 -21.58
C GLY A 487 16.01 14.57 -22.41
N ALA A 488 16.67 14.58 -23.55
CA ALA A 488 16.52 15.64 -24.54
C ALA A 488 15.16 15.60 -25.25
N ASP A 489 14.64 14.38 -25.48
CA ASP A 489 13.39 14.14 -26.20
C ASP A 489 12.17 14.81 -25.54
N ASN A 490 12.27 15.20 -24.26
CA ASN A 490 11.21 15.83 -23.49
C ASN A 490 11.74 17.02 -22.68
N ALA A 491 12.05 18.11 -23.38
CA ALA A 491 12.51 19.36 -22.76
C ALA A 491 11.47 19.95 -21.77
N GLY A 492 11.96 20.59 -20.70
CA GLY A 492 11.14 21.11 -19.60
C GLY A 492 11.22 20.25 -18.33
N GLY A 493 10.23 20.33 -17.44
CA GLY A 493 10.18 19.54 -16.19
C GLY A 493 9.91 18.04 -16.37
N GLY A 494 9.76 17.58 -17.61
CA GLY A 494 9.46 16.19 -17.95
C GLY A 494 10.65 15.25 -17.74
N HIS A 495 10.40 14.11 -17.09
CA HIS A 495 11.42 13.10 -16.81
C HIS A 495 10.77 11.73 -16.64
N TRP A 496 11.54 10.66 -16.88
CA TRP A 496 11.11 9.31 -16.53
C TRP A 496 11.53 8.99 -15.11
N VAL A 497 10.69 8.28 -14.36
CA VAL A 497 10.98 7.81 -13.00
C VAL A 497 10.79 6.30 -12.90
N SER A 498 11.50 5.65 -11.98
CA SER A 498 11.16 4.30 -11.55
C SER A 498 10.11 4.34 -10.43
N LEU A 499 9.35 3.27 -10.30
CA LEU A 499 8.76 2.92 -9.01
C LEU A 499 9.89 2.69 -7.97
N PRO A 500 9.63 2.81 -6.65
CA PRO A 500 10.63 2.54 -5.63
C PRO A 500 11.22 1.13 -5.78
N LEU A 501 12.53 0.98 -5.67
CA LEU A 501 13.26 -0.29 -5.77
C LEU A 501 14.01 -0.53 -4.48
N THR A 502 14.30 -1.79 -4.16
CA THR A 502 14.99 -2.15 -2.92
C THR A 502 16.37 -2.76 -3.18
N LEU A 503 17.34 -2.46 -2.30
CA LEU A 503 18.68 -3.02 -2.29
C LEU A 503 19.02 -3.54 -0.90
N ARG A 504 19.52 -4.79 -0.83
CA ARG A 504 20.06 -5.41 0.39
C ARG A 504 21.35 -6.19 0.09
N SER A 505 22.10 -6.55 1.12
CA SER A 505 23.22 -7.50 0.98
C SER A 505 22.79 -8.97 1.02
N SER A 506 21.69 -9.27 1.73
CA SER A 506 21.17 -10.62 1.95
C SER A 506 19.64 -10.62 2.00
N GLY A 507 19.03 -11.80 1.85
CA GLY A 507 17.58 -11.96 1.79
C GLY A 507 17.03 -12.28 0.40
N LYS A 508 15.72 -12.53 0.35
CA LYS A 508 14.94 -12.77 -0.90
C LYS A 508 13.87 -11.70 -1.13
N ASP A 509 13.78 -10.74 -0.24
CA ASP A 509 12.75 -9.72 -0.13
C ASP A 509 13.17 -8.37 -0.75
N SER A 510 14.23 -8.35 -1.58
CA SER A 510 14.73 -7.16 -2.25
C SER A 510 14.81 -7.29 -3.77
N ASP A 511 14.67 -6.16 -4.48
CA ASP A 511 14.81 -6.10 -5.93
C ASP A 511 16.24 -6.35 -6.35
N PHE A 512 17.18 -5.76 -5.62
CA PHE A 512 18.60 -5.91 -5.86
C PHE A 512 19.29 -6.52 -4.66
N LYS A 513 20.31 -7.34 -4.97
CA LYS A 513 21.19 -7.94 -4.00
C LYS A 513 22.63 -7.67 -4.38
N VAL A 514 23.43 -7.20 -3.44
CA VAL A 514 24.87 -6.96 -3.63
C VAL A 514 25.65 -7.55 -2.46
N GLU A 515 26.42 -8.59 -2.74
CA GLU A 515 27.27 -9.29 -1.75
C GLU A 515 28.66 -8.65 -1.67
#